data_AF-A0A949UFE7-F1
#
_entry.id   AF-A0A949UFE7-F1
#
_cell.length_a   1.000
_cell.length_b   1.000
_cell.length_c   1.000
_cell.angle_alpha   90.00
_cell.angle_beta   90.00
_cell.angle_gamma   90.00
#
_symmetry.space_group_name_H-M   'P 1'
#
loop_
_entity.id
_entity.type
_entity.pdbx_description
1 polymer ?
#
loop_
_entity_poly.entity_id
_entity_poly.type
_entity_poly.pdbx_seq_one_letter_code
_entity_poly.pdbx_strand_id
1 'polypeptide(L)'
;EVQNAIKAENSNLPPERRMEFRIGVNSGDVMVEGEQIYGDGVNVAARLENLADPGGICISGTVYEQVRDKLALSYEDRSEQLVKNIARPVHVWRVVPDGAPTPARLGRKYWRRGVLSLTGLAIILATALFVQHLSFKPPHISISIPPPVEKNQNPRPLPQQSGRGAEALPLPSIPSIAVLPFTNLSGDPRQEYFSDGISDQLINELSRLGGLFVIARNSSFSYMGKPTKEQDIGRELGVKYLLEGSVQKSPERIRIGVELVDAGSGAEVWTQRFDRPLKDIFAVQDDIVAKVVTTLGLIFNREQSKVPEEDSRQHTTNLMAYDDLLRGTEYWWRFSEGDARTARREFEKAIALDPYYADAYASLARTYSNSVLFGWSQNPSADLKHASELAQKSLALDDSHVEALTVLCTVDWLQHRYDEAVAECNRAVSIDRNYALGYEELSSALEVSNRPEEAVQAAQKAMRLDPTRQDFYAFFVAAPYTGMRRYQDAISLLKRHLAVYPNMPWAHAMLIIDYMELGREQEARAEAVELKRISPHFMAHVQAGVLRDPIGQRRMEDDLRKAGVQ
;
A
#
# COMPACT_ATOMS: atom_id res chain seq x y z
N GLU A 1 -0.12 29.78 32.07
CA GLU A 1 -0.23 31.25 32.23
C GLU A 1 -1.34 31.84 31.36
N VAL A 2 -1.31 31.66 30.03
CA VAL A 2 -2.36 32.14 29.10
C VAL A 2 -3.78 31.79 29.56
N GLN A 3 -4.04 30.52 29.91
CA GLN A 3 -5.36 30.10 30.42
C GLN A 3 -5.79 30.84 31.69
N ASN A 4 -4.85 31.14 32.61
CA ASN A 4 -5.16 31.86 33.85
C ASN A 4 -5.45 33.34 33.59
N ALA A 5 -4.73 33.95 32.64
CA ALA A 5 -4.99 35.34 32.22
C ALA A 5 -6.39 35.47 31.59
N ILE A 6 -6.75 34.55 30.69
CA ILE A 6 -8.08 34.53 30.06
C ILE A 6 -9.17 34.26 31.10
N LYS A 7 -8.93 33.36 32.06
CA LYS A 7 -9.88 33.09 33.16
C LYS A 7 -10.11 34.33 34.04
N ALA A 8 -9.05 35.11 34.30
CA ALA A 8 -9.15 36.35 35.07
C ALA A 8 -9.87 37.47 34.29
N GLU A 9 -9.66 37.58 32.98
CA GLU A 9 -10.42 38.52 32.14
C GLU A 9 -11.90 38.12 32.04
N ASN A 10 -12.18 36.83 31.88
CA ASN A 10 -13.54 36.30 31.81
C ASN A 10 -14.33 36.48 33.12
N SER A 11 -13.69 36.63 34.28
CA SER A 11 -14.40 36.79 35.55
C SER A 11 -15.14 38.13 35.67
N ASN A 12 -14.73 39.13 34.88
CA ASN A 12 -15.34 40.47 34.85
C ASN A 12 -16.32 40.66 33.68
N LEU A 13 -16.56 39.60 32.89
CA LEU A 13 -17.41 39.64 31.71
C LEU A 13 -18.66 38.79 31.89
N PRO A 14 -19.81 39.24 31.33
CA PRO A 14 -21.02 38.45 31.30
C PRO A 14 -20.82 37.19 30.43
N PRO A 15 -21.53 36.07 30.70
CA PRO A 15 -21.25 34.76 30.10
C PRO A 15 -21.14 34.77 28.57
N GLU A 16 -21.98 35.55 27.89
CA GLU A 16 -22.03 35.70 26.43
C GLU A 16 -20.80 36.40 25.82
N ARG A 17 -19.96 37.03 26.64
CA ARG A 17 -18.71 37.70 26.21
C ARG A 17 -17.45 36.96 26.65
N ARG A 18 -17.58 35.81 27.31
CA ARG A 18 -16.42 35.02 27.76
C ARG A 18 -15.82 34.27 26.59
N MET A 19 -14.49 34.24 26.53
CA MET A 19 -13.73 33.47 25.54
C MET A 19 -13.00 32.34 26.24
N GLU A 20 -13.31 31.09 25.92
CA GLU A 20 -12.65 29.92 26.51
C GLU A 20 -11.76 29.25 25.46
N PHE A 21 -10.45 29.42 25.61
CA PHE A 21 -9.49 28.86 24.66
C PHE A 21 -9.22 27.38 24.96
N ARG A 22 -9.01 26.61 23.91
CA ARG A 22 -8.52 25.24 23.98
C ARG A 22 -7.05 25.26 23.57
N ILE A 23 -6.21 24.50 24.27
CA ILE A 23 -4.78 24.47 23.98
C ILE A 23 -4.31 23.03 23.85
N GLY A 24 -3.65 22.74 22.74
CA GLY A 24 -2.92 21.50 22.50
C GLY A 24 -1.42 21.76 22.47
N VAL A 25 -0.64 20.95 23.20
CA VAL A 25 0.83 21.07 23.23
C VAL A 25 1.48 19.77 22.80
N ASN A 26 2.30 19.86 21.75
CA ASN A 26 3.08 18.73 21.26
C ASN A 26 4.56 19.10 21.13
N SER A 27 5.43 18.08 21.20
CA SER A 27 6.85 18.17 20.90
C SER A 27 7.14 17.21 19.75
N GLY A 28 7.56 17.76 18.61
CA GLY A 28 7.86 17.03 17.38
C GLY A 28 8.45 17.96 16.34
N ASP A 29 8.91 17.39 15.22
CA ASP A 29 9.58 18.16 14.17
C ASP A 29 8.58 19.05 13.43
N VAL A 30 9.02 20.28 13.17
CA VAL A 30 8.27 21.28 12.39
C VAL A 30 9.20 21.92 11.38
N MET A 31 8.69 22.19 10.18
CA MET A 31 9.34 23.02 9.19
C MET A 31 8.74 24.42 9.25
N VAL A 32 9.61 25.45 9.17
CA VAL A 32 9.20 26.85 9.24
C VAL A 32 9.53 27.50 7.90
N GLU A 33 8.52 28.05 7.22
CA GLU A 33 8.67 28.79 5.98
C GLU A 33 8.00 30.17 6.14
N GLY A 34 8.82 31.22 6.26
CA GLY A 34 8.33 32.57 6.55
C GLY A 34 7.67 32.66 7.94
N GLU A 35 6.42 33.15 7.99
CA GLU A 35 5.60 33.21 9.21
C GLU A 35 4.77 31.94 9.45
N GLN A 36 4.90 30.93 8.58
CA GLN A 36 4.07 29.72 8.62
C GLN A 36 4.89 28.52 9.13
N ILE A 37 4.24 27.70 9.97
CA ILE A 37 4.84 26.52 10.61
C ILE A 37 4.05 25.30 10.16
N TYR A 38 4.75 24.30 9.63
CA TYR A 38 4.20 23.09 9.03
C TYR A 38 4.85 21.83 9.59
N GLY A 39 4.22 20.68 9.37
CA GLY A 39 4.75 19.36 9.72
C GLY A 39 3.87 18.61 10.72
N ASP A 40 4.18 17.32 10.89
CA ASP A 40 3.41 16.40 11.74
C ASP A 40 3.29 16.89 13.18
N GLY A 41 4.31 17.61 13.68
CA GLY A 41 4.29 18.24 14.99
C GLY A 41 3.11 19.21 15.20
N VAL A 42 2.74 19.97 14.15
CA VAL A 42 1.65 20.95 14.15
C VAL A 42 0.28 20.25 14.10
N ASN A 43 0.17 19.20 13.28
CA ASN A 43 -1.05 18.41 13.15
C ASN A 43 -1.44 17.72 14.47
N VAL A 44 -0.46 17.19 15.20
CA VAL A 44 -0.69 16.61 16.53
C VAL A 44 -1.14 17.69 17.52
N ALA A 45 -0.49 18.87 17.53
CA ALA A 45 -0.86 19.97 18.42
C ALA A 45 -2.30 20.45 18.19
N ALA A 46 -2.71 20.64 16.94
CA ALA A 46 -4.09 21.01 16.58
C ALA A 46 -5.11 19.94 16.99
N ARG A 47 -4.75 18.65 16.94
CA ARG A 47 -5.66 17.58 17.37
C ARG A 47 -5.79 17.52 18.90
N LEU A 48 -4.69 17.72 19.63
CA LEU A 48 -4.72 17.84 21.09
C LEU A 48 -5.58 19.03 21.53
N GLU A 49 -5.50 20.14 20.81
CA GLU A 49 -6.34 21.31 21.05
C GLU A 49 -7.82 20.98 20.90
N ASN A 50 -8.20 20.24 19.86
CA ASN A 50 -9.58 19.77 19.68
C ASN A 50 -10.08 18.84 20.80
N LEU A 51 -9.19 18.08 21.44
CA LEU A 51 -9.51 17.18 22.55
C LEU A 51 -9.57 17.89 23.91
N ALA A 52 -9.05 19.11 24.02
CA ALA A 52 -9.14 19.87 25.24
C ALA A 52 -10.56 20.40 25.46
N ASP A 53 -11.06 20.27 26.69
CA ASP A 53 -12.28 20.97 27.11
C ASP A 53 -12.07 22.50 26.99
N PRO A 54 -13.14 23.30 26.83
CA PRO A 54 -13.06 24.76 26.90
C PRO A 54 -12.30 25.23 28.16
N GLY A 55 -11.27 26.07 27.98
CA GLY A 55 -10.37 26.50 29.05
C GLY A 55 -9.32 25.47 29.49
N GLY A 56 -9.28 24.31 28.82
CA GLY A 56 -8.40 23.19 29.12
C GLY A 56 -7.10 23.15 28.31
N ILE A 57 -6.19 22.28 28.75
CA ILE A 57 -4.92 22.00 28.07
C ILE A 57 -4.77 20.48 27.93
N CYS A 58 -4.53 20.02 26.70
CA CYS A 58 -4.13 18.65 26.40
C CYS A 58 -2.71 18.61 25.87
N ILE A 59 -1.92 17.64 26.32
CA ILE A 59 -0.51 17.47 25.95
C ILE A 59 -0.24 16.06 25.41
N SER A 60 0.72 15.92 24.50
CA SER A 60 1.16 14.59 24.06
C SER A 60 1.97 13.88 25.14
N GLY A 61 2.05 12.54 25.05
CA GLY A 61 2.86 11.70 25.94
C GLY A 61 4.33 12.12 25.98
N THR A 62 4.89 12.54 24.83
CA THR A 62 6.25 13.10 24.75
C THR A 62 6.41 14.35 25.60
N VAL A 63 5.44 15.27 25.57
CA VAL A 63 5.45 16.48 26.40
C VAL A 63 5.26 16.12 27.87
N TYR A 64 4.32 15.23 28.18
CA TYR A 64 4.08 14.74 29.55
C TYR A 64 5.37 14.19 30.20
N GLU A 65 6.10 13.29 29.52
CA GLU A 65 7.36 12.74 30.02
C GLU A 65 8.42 13.82 30.30
N GLN A 66 8.42 14.91 29.53
CA GLN A 66 9.37 16.02 29.71
C GLN A 66 9.01 16.94 30.88
N VAL A 67 7.72 17.06 31.23
CA VAL A 67 7.21 18.07 32.19
C VAL A 67 6.71 17.51 33.52
N ARG A 68 6.33 16.22 33.60
CA ARG A 68 5.66 15.65 34.79
C ARG A 68 6.44 15.81 36.10
N ASP A 69 7.76 15.77 36.03
CA ASP A 69 8.66 15.88 37.19
C ASP A 69 9.20 17.30 37.41
N LYS A 70 8.87 18.24 36.51
CA LYS A 70 9.43 19.60 36.49
C LYS A 70 8.38 20.68 36.78
N LEU A 71 7.13 20.43 36.43
CA LEU A 71 6.02 21.34 36.67
C LEU A 71 5.11 20.77 37.76
N ALA A 72 4.81 21.56 38.79
CA ALA A 72 3.89 21.21 39.86
C ALA A 72 2.43 21.28 39.39
N LEU A 73 2.07 20.43 38.43
CA LEU A 73 0.74 20.29 37.84
C LEU A 73 0.29 18.83 37.95
N SER A 74 -1.01 18.58 37.95
CA SER A 74 -1.56 17.23 37.85
C SER A 74 -1.95 16.91 36.41
N TYR A 75 -1.88 15.63 36.07
CA TYR A 75 -2.15 15.13 34.72
C TYR A 75 -3.11 13.94 34.79
N GLU A 76 -4.15 13.97 33.98
CA GLU A 76 -5.13 12.88 33.83
C GLU A 76 -4.86 12.16 32.50
N ASP A 77 -4.71 10.84 32.55
CA ASP A 77 -4.50 10.00 31.37
C ASP A 77 -5.81 9.89 30.55
N ARG A 78 -5.75 10.18 29.24
CA ARG A 78 -6.87 10.05 28.30
C ARG A 78 -6.65 8.94 27.27
N SER A 79 -5.76 8.00 27.55
CA SER A 79 -5.40 6.83 26.75
C SER A 79 -4.84 7.17 25.36
N GLU A 80 -4.47 6.14 24.60
CA GLU A 80 -3.94 6.29 23.25
C GLU A 80 -5.03 6.67 22.25
N GLN A 81 -4.81 7.74 21.49
CA GLN A 81 -5.71 8.18 20.43
C GLN A 81 -5.05 7.94 19.07
N LEU A 82 -5.77 7.24 18.19
CA LEU A 82 -5.38 7.15 16.78
C LEU A 82 -5.66 8.48 16.10
N VAL A 83 -4.62 9.07 15.53
CA VAL A 83 -4.71 10.31 14.75
C VAL A 83 -4.67 9.95 13.28
N LYS A 84 -5.50 10.58 12.45
CA LYS A 84 -5.42 10.43 11.00
C LYS A 84 -4.02 10.85 10.53
N ASN A 85 -3.42 10.05 9.66
CA ASN A 85 -2.10 10.28 9.04
C ASN A 85 -0.88 10.16 9.97
N ILE A 86 -1.00 9.50 11.13
CA ILE A 86 0.15 9.16 11.98
C ILE A 86 0.12 7.67 12.28
N ALA A 87 1.19 6.97 11.89
CA ALA A 87 1.27 5.51 11.97
C ALA A 87 1.29 4.93 13.39
N ARG A 88 1.43 5.78 14.43
CA ARG A 88 1.49 5.37 15.84
C ARG A 88 0.47 6.15 16.66
N PRO A 89 -0.30 5.50 17.57
CA PRO A 89 -1.21 6.19 18.47
C PRO A 89 -0.49 7.23 19.31
N VAL A 90 -1.09 8.41 19.46
CA VAL A 90 -0.55 9.47 20.33
C VAL A 90 -1.23 9.35 21.69
N HIS A 91 -0.43 9.09 22.72
CA HIS A 91 -0.92 9.07 24.11
C HIS A 91 -1.23 10.51 24.55
N VAL A 92 -2.44 10.76 25.06
CA VAL A 92 -2.92 12.10 25.41
C VAL A 92 -3.07 12.24 26.92
N TRP A 93 -2.59 13.36 27.46
CA TRP A 93 -2.75 13.72 28.87
C TRP A 93 -3.48 15.06 28.98
N ARG A 94 -4.46 15.15 29.87
CA ARG A 94 -5.11 16.41 30.23
C ARG A 94 -4.40 17.02 31.42
N VAL A 95 -4.06 18.31 31.34
CA VAL A 95 -3.51 19.05 32.47
C VAL A 95 -4.65 19.50 33.38
N VAL A 96 -4.55 19.20 34.67
CA VAL A 96 -5.51 19.59 35.71
C VAL A 96 -4.88 20.72 36.54
N PRO A 97 -5.38 21.97 36.41
CA PRO A 97 -4.74 23.15 37.00
C PRO A 97 -4.69 23.17 38.54
N ASP A 98 -5.53 22.39 39.23
CA ASP A 98 -5.70 22.44 40.70
C ASP A 98 -5.46 21.08 41.40
N GLY A 99 -4.85 20.10 40.73
CA GLY A 99 -4.53 18.82 41.36
C GLY A 99 -3.23 18.89 42.16
N ALA A 100 -3.26 18.45 43.43
CA ALA A 100 -2.09 18.39 44.30
C ALA A 100 -0.90 17.68 43.60
N PRO A 101 0.33 18.23 43.65
CA PRO A 101 1.45 17.73 42.87
C PRO A 101 1.82 16.29 43.24
N THR A 102 2.01 15.43 42.23
CA THR A 102 2.59 14.09 42.43
C THR A 102 4.09 14.27 42.66
N PRO A 103 4.68 13.77 43.76
CA PRO A 103 6.07 14.07 44.10
C PRO A 103 7.06 13.42 43.11
N ALA A 104 7.87 14.26 42.46
CA ALA A 104 8.91 13.88 41.52
C ALA A 104 9.98 12.97 42.16
N ARG A 105 10.26 11.83 41.51
CA ARG A 105 11.43 11.00 41.85
C ARG A 105 12.62 11.43 40.99
N LEU A 106 13.45 12.31 41.55
CA LEU A 106 14.73 12.73 40.97
C LEU A 106 15.67 11.55 40.71
N GLY A 107 16.10 11.40 39.46
CA GLY A 107 17.15 10.49 39.04
C GLY A 107 18.52 10.89 39.59
N ARG A 108 19.34 9.88 39.95
CA ARG A 108 20.73 10.04 40.40
C ARG A 108 21.66 9.29 39.45
N LYS A 109 22.69 9.97 38.92
CA LYS A 109 23.84 9.33 38.26
C LYS A 109 25.14 9.77 38.95
N TYR A 110 25.74 8.80 39.66
CA TYR A 110 27.13 8.56 40.10
C TYR A 110 28.09 9.71 40.45
N TRP A 111 28.56 9.72 41.72
CA TRP A 111 29.98 9.43 42.03
C TRP A 111 30.18 8.94 43.48
N ARG A 112 31.20 8.11 43.67
CA ARG A 112 31.67 7.48 44.92
C ARG A 112 32.30 8.51 45.87
N ARG A 113 32.01 8.42 47.17
CA ARG A 113 32.96 8.20 48.30
C ARG A 113 32.24 8.35 49.65
N GLY A 114 32.40 7.33 50.52
CA GLY A 114 32.03 7.28 51.95
C GLY A 114 30.54 7.37 52.22
N VAL A 115 29.82 6.32 52.62
CA VAL A 115 29.82 5.66 53.94
C VAL A 115 28.88 4.44 53.74
N LEU A 116 29.35 3.18 53.61
CA LEU A 116 29.57 2.20 54.70
C LEU A 116 28.61 2.46 55.87
N SER A 117 27.44 1.83 55.98
CA SER A 117 27.29 0.46 56.49
C SER A 117 25.78 0.24 56.69
N LEU A 118 25.22 -0.90 56.24
CA LEU A 118 24.02 -1.61 56.77
C LEU A 118 23.19 -2.37 55.73
N THR A 119 23.35 -2.11 54.42
CA THR A 119 22.55 -2.83 53.38
C THR A 119 23.21 -4.10 52.82
N GLY A 120 24.50 -4.31 53.07
CA GLY A 120 25.22 -5.52 52.61
C GLY A 120 24.81 -6.82 53.30
N LEU A 121 24.21 -6.76 54.49
CA LEU A 121 23.87 -7.97 55.27
C LEU A 121 22.58 -8.66 54.75
N ALA A 122 21.64 -7.91 54.20
CA ALA A 122 20.38 -8.46 53.70
C ALA A 122 20.52 -9.20 52.36
N ILE A 123 21.47 -8.75 51.52
CA ILE A 123 21.72 -9.35 50.19
C ILE A 123 22.41 -10.71 50.34
N ILE A 124 23.31 -10.88 51.32
CA ILE A 124 24.01 -12.15 51.59
C ILE A 124 23.05 -13.23 52.11
N LEU A 125 22.09 -12.86 52.96
CA LEU A 125 21.08 -13.80 53.50
C LEU A 125 20.10 -14.29 52.43
N ALA A 126 19.69 -13.42 51.50
CA ALA A 126 18.78 -13.79 50.41
C ALA A 126 19.45 -14.70 49.37
N THR A 127 20.73 -14.49 49.08
CA THR A 127 21.50 -15.37 48.17
C THR A 127 21.77 -16.76 48.76
N ALA A 128 21.93 -16.88 50.08
CA ALA A 128 22.15 -18.18 50.73
C ALA A 128 20.90 -19.07 50.69
N LEU A 129 19.70 -18.48 50.87
CA LEU A 129 18.43 -19.19 50.79
C LEU A 129 18.06 -19.62 49.36
N PHE A 130 18.46 -18.84 48.36
CA PHE A 130 18.21 -19.15 46.95
C PHE A 130 19.08 -20.33 46.45
N VAL A 131 20.32 -20.45 46.92
CA VAL A 131 21.22 -21.58 46.58
C VAL A 131 20.77 -22.89 47.24
N GLN A 132 20.16 -22.83 48.43
CA GLN A 132 19.64 -24.01 49.13
C GLN A 132 18.40 -24.62 48.46
N HIS A 133 17.60 -23.81 47.75
CA HIS A 133 16.40 -24.29 47.05
C HIS A 133 16.69 -24.96 45.69
N LEU A 134 17.86 -24.70 45.10
CA LEU A 134 18.27 -25.25 43.80
C LEU A 134 18.90 -26.65 43.85
N SER A 135 19.14 -27.21 45.05
CA SER A 135 19.95 -28.44 45.20
C SER A 135 19.15 -29.71 45.53
N PHE A 136 17.82 -29.70 45.45
CA PHE A 136 17.02 -30.92 45.68
C PHE A 136 16.02 -31.18 44.54
N LYS A 137 16.34 -32.18 43.70
CA LYS A 137 15.36 -33.01 42.96
C LYS A 137 15.53 -34.45 43.48
N PRO A 138 14.45 -35.20 43.76
CA PRO A 138 14.04 -36.29 42.86
C PRO A 138 12.50 -36.61 42.96
N PRO A 139 11.97 -37.78 42.50
CA PRO A 139 11.70 -38.17 41.11
C PRO A 139 10.21 -38.54 40.82
N HIS A 140 9.89 -38.67 39.52
CA HIS A 140 8.74 -39.28 38.80
C HIS A 140 7.45 -39.74 39.52
N ILE A 141 6.28 -39.45 38.91
CA ILE A 141 5.32 -40.44 38.32
C ILE A 141 3.99 -39.76 37.83
N SER A 142 3.69 -39.95 36.53
CA SER A 142 2.42 -40.16 35.81
C SER A 142 1.15 -39.26 35.94
N ILE A 143 0.62 -38.92 34.74
CA ILE A 143 -0.80 -38.92 34.29
C ILE A 143 -1.60 -37.59 34.22
N SER A 144 -1.77 -37.15 32.95
CA SER A 144 -2.99 -36.70 32.23
C SER A 144 -3.72 -35.36 32.50
N ILE A 145 -3.92 -34.68 31.35
CA ILE A 145 -4.88 -33.62 30.95
C ILE A 145 -4.50 -32.16 31.28
N PRO A 146 -4.15 -31.33 30.28
CA PRO A 146 -4.10 -29.88 30.45
C PRO A 146 -5.49 -29.22 30.27
N PRO A 147 -5.83 -28.19 31.06
CA PRO A 147 -6.97 -27.30 30.80
C PRO A 147 -6.66 -26.30 29.66
N PRO A 148 -7.67 -25.61 29.10
CA PRO A 148 -7.58 -24.97 27.79
C PRO A 148 -6.66 -23.73 27.78
N VAL A 149 -5.92 -23.57 26.69
CA VAL A 149 -5.02 -22.44 26.44
C VAL A 149 -5.82 -21.18 26.12
N GLU A 150 -5.72 -20.17 26.99
CA GLU A 150 -6.10 -18.79 26.69
C GLU A 150 -5.22 -18.22 25.56
N LYS A 151 -5.89 -17.74 24.50
CA LYS A 151 -5.29 -16.95 23.43
C LYS A 151 -4.81 -15.61 24.01
N ASN A 152 -3.49 -15.44 24.14
CA ASN A 152 -2.85 -14.12 24.19
C ASN A 152 -1.36 -14.25 23.88
N GLN A 153 -1.03 -14.29 22.58
CA GLN A 153 0.29 -13.91 22.10
C GLN A 153 0.14 -13.12 20.81
N ASN A 154 0.29 -11.80 20.91
CA ASN A 154 0.71 -10.98 19.79
C ASN A 154 1.96 -11.63 19.18
N PRO A 155 2.04 -11.86 17.87
CA PRO A 155 3.30 -12.28 17.26
C PRO A 155 4.35 -11.20 17.58
N ARG A 156 5.48 -11.63 18.16
CA ARG A 156 6.68 -10.80 18.27
C ARG A 156 6.93 -10.16 16.90
N PRO A 157 7.21 -8.84 16.82
CA PRO A 157 7.74 -8.29 15.58
C PRO A 157 9.02 -9.07 15.27
N LEU A 158 9.03 -9.80 14.16
CA LEU A 158 10.29 -10.18 13.53
C LEU A 158 11.09 -8.88 13.37
N PRO A 159 12.40 -8.86 13.68
CA PRO A 159 13.19 -7.67 13.47
C PRO A 159 13.01 -7.26 12.00
N GLN A 160 12.40 -6.09 11.80
CA GLN A 160 12.50 -5.39 10.54
C GLN A 160 13.99 -5.39 10.21
N GLN A 161 14.37 -6.02 9.11
CA GLN A 161 15.66 -5.76 8.49
C GLN A 161 15.59 -4.35 7.89
N SER A 162 15.44 -3.33 8.74
CA SER A 162 15.87 -1.98 8.45
C SER A 162 17.41 -2.02 8.42
N GLY A 163 17.96 -2.14 7.21
CA GLY A 163 19.41 -2.00 7.00
C GLY A 163 20.16 -3.17 6.36
N ARG A 164 19.55 -3.96 5.48
CA ARG A 164 20.35 -4.43 4.33
C ARG A 164 20.26 -3.31 3.30
N GLY A 165 21.38 -2.67 2.96
CA GLY A 165 21.41 -1.76 1.82
C GLY A 165 20.81 -2.49 0.63
N ALA A 166 19.62 -2.06 0.20
CA ALA A 166 19.02 -2.60 -1.00
C ALA A 166 20.03 -2.37 -2.11
N GLU A 167 20.55 -3.46 -2.65
CA GLU A 167 21.47 -3.39 -3.78
C GLU A 167 20.75 -2.60 -4.88
N ALA A 168 21.38 -1.52 -5.35
CA ALA A 168 20.78 -0.61 -6.30
C ALA A 168 20.25 -1.38 -7.51
N LEU A 169 18.99 -1.15 -7.89
CA LEU A 169 18.47 -1.79 -9.10
C LEU A 169 19.21 -1.23 -10.31
N PRO A 170 19.63 -2.09 -11.26
CA PRO A 170 20.35 -1.63 -12.43
C PRO A 170 19.45 -0.74 -13.30
N LEU A 171 20.03 0.35 -13.80
CA LEU A 171 19.38 1.21 -14.77
C LEU A 171 19.14 0.43 -16.09
N PRO A 172 17.96 0.58 -16.71
CA PRO A 172 17.71 0.07 -18.05
C PRO A 172 18.65 0.71 -19.09
N SER A 173 18.85 0.04 -20.22
CA SER A 173 19.63 0.56 -21.35
C SER A 173 18.90 1.67 -22.14
N ILE A 174 17.58 1.76 -21.98
CA ILE A 174 16.74 2.83 -22.51
C ILE A 174 16.47 3.89 -21.42
N PRO A 175 16.06 5.12 -21.78
CA PRO A 175 15.61 6.11 -20.81
C PRO A 175 14.58 5.53 -19.84
N SER A 176 14.68 5.88 -18.57
CA SER A 176 13.85 5.32 -17.51
C SER A 176 13.33 6.40 -16.57
N ILE A 177 12.05 6.32 -16.23
CA ILE A 177 11.34 7.33 -15.45
C ILE A 177 10.41 6.70 -14.40
N ALA A 178 10.27 7.37 -13.27
CA ALA A 178 9.15 7.18 -12.36
C ALA A 178 8.40 8.51 -12.21
N VAL A 179 7.07 8.50 -12.35
CA VAL A 179 6.24 9.66 -12.03
C VAL A 179 5.82 9.54 -10.58
N LEU A 180 6.21 10.49 -9.75
CA LEU A 180 5.86 10.52 -8.33
C LEU A 180 4.47 11.14 -8.13
N PRO A 181 3.78 10.83 -7.01
CA PRO A 181 2.49 11.43 -6.71
C PRO A 181 2.58 12.96 -6.64
N PHE A 182 1.78 13.65 -7.43
CA PHE A 182 1.77 15.10 -7.44
C PHE A 182 1.16 15.64 -6.15
N THR A 183 1.79 16.67 -5.59
CA THR A 183 1.34 17.30 -4.35
C THR A 183 0.07 18.12 -4.59
N ASN A 184 -0.96 17.92 -3.76
CA ASN A 184 -2.15 18.77 -3.76
C ASN A 184 -1.90 20.12 -3.08
N LEU A 185 -1.89 21.20 -3.86
CA LEU A 185 -1.77 22.58 -3.40
C LEU A 185 -3.11 23.33 -3.40
N SER A 186 -4.23 22.61 -3.55
CA SER A 186 -5.58 23.19 -3.56
C SER A 186 -6.10 23.50 -2.15
N GLY A 187 -5.47 22.93 -1.10
CA GLY A 187 -5.84 23.14 0.31
C GLY A 187 -7.06 22.36 0.78
N ASP A 188 -7.72 21.59 -0.09
CA ASP A 188 -8.83 20.68 0.26
C ASP A 188 -8.36 19.22 0.11
N PRO A 189 -8.20 18.47 1.21
CA PRO A 189 -7.82 17.05 1.17
C PRO A 189 -8.82 16.17 0.40
N ARG A 190 -10.06 16.63 0.20
CA ARG A 190 -11.05 15.90 -0.62
C ARG A 190 -10.72 15.95 -2.11
N GLN A 191 -9.74 16.75 -2.53
CA GLN A 191 -9.27 16.84 -3.91
C GLN A 191 -7.98 16.04 -4.16
N GLU A 192 -7.47 15.31 -3.16
CA GLU A 192 -6.24 14.50 -3.32
C GLU A 192 -6.35 13.49 -4.47
N TYR A 193 -7.52 12.85 -4.61
CA TYR A 193 -7.78 11.91 -5.71
C TYR A 193 -7.54 12.52 -7.09
N PHE A 194 -7.66 13.85 -7.21
CA PHE A 194 -7.50 14.55 -8.48
C PHE A 194 -6.01 14.76 -8.83
N SER A 195 -5.16 15.12 -7.85
CA SER A 195 -3.70 15.21 -8.06
C SER A 195 -3.08 13.84 -8.27
N ASP A 196 -3.52 12.86 -7.47
CA ASP A 196 -3.14 11.46 -7.63
C ASP A 196 -3.59 10.91 -8.98
N GLY A 197 -4.81 11.23 -9.38
CA GLY A 197 -5.38 10.84 -10.67
C GLY A 197 -4.58 11.37 -11.85
N ILE A 198 -4.16 12.64 -11.84
CA ILE A 198 -3.29 13.19 -12.90
C ILE A 198 -1.95 12.45 -12.97
N SER A 199 -1.34 12.17 -11.81
CA SER A 199 -0.07 11.46 -11.74
C SER A 199 -0.19 10.04 -12.30
N ASP A 200 -1.27 9.34 -11.96
CA ASP A 200 -1.57 7.99 -12.45
C ASP A 200 -1.84 7.97 -13.96
N GLN A 201 -2.58 8.95 -14.48
CA GLN A 201 -2.80 9.09 -15.92
C GLN A 201 -1.50 9.36 -16.68
N LEU A 202 -0.61 10.21 -16.16
CA LEU A 202 0.71 10.44 -16.75
C LEU A 202 1.57 9.16 -16.76
N ILE A 203 1.49 8.30 -15.74
CA ILE A 203 2.14 6.98 -15.74
C ILE A 203 1.61 6.14 -16.91
N ASN A 204 0.29 6.08 -17.10
CA ASN A 204 -0.36 5.29 -18.15
C ASN A 204 -0.10 5.83 -19.57
N GLU A 205 0.01 7.13 -19.75
CA GLU A 205 0.35 7.74 -21.04
C GLU A 205 1.82 7.48 -21.40
N LEU A 206 2.73 7.67 -20.42
CA LEU A 206 4.16 7.44 -20.63
C LEU A 206 4.50 5.96 -20.78
N SER A 207 3.77 5.04 -20.14
CA SER A 207 4.02 3.60 -20.19
C SER A 207 3.90 3.04 -21.62
N ARG A 208 3.00 3.59 -22.42
CA ARG A 208 2.76 3.21 -23.83
C ARG A 208 3.90 3.63 -24.77
N LEU A 209 4.85 4.46 -24.32
CA LEU A 209 5.98 4.89 -25.15
C LEU A 209 7.04 3.79 -25.22
N GLY A 210 7.09 3.06 -26.35
CA GLY A 210 7.98 1.90 -26.55
C GLY A 210 9.50 2.14 -26.43
N GLY A 211 9.93 3.40 -26.30
CA GLY A 211 11.33 3.81 -26.06
C GLY A 211 11.63 4.25 -24.63
N LEU A 212 10.67 4.11 -23.71
CA LEU A 212 10.77 4.57 -22.33
C LEU A 212 10.49 3.42 -21.37
N PHE A 213 11.31 3.27 -20.34
CA PHE A 213 11.03 2.37 -19.23
C PHE A 213 10.29 3.14 -18.13
N VAL A 214 9.10 2.71 -17.75
CA VAL A 214 8.25 3.42 -16.79
C VAL A 214 7.97 2.54 -15.58
N ILE A 215 8.16 3.10 -14.38
CA ILE A 215 7.81 2.43 -13.12
C ILE A 215 6.30 2.48 -12.89
N ALA A 216 5.74 1.36 -12.45
CA ALA A 216 4.32 1.23 -12.17
C ALA A 216 3.88 2.10 -10.98
N ARG A 217 2.61 2.51 -11.03
CA ARG A 217 1.93 3.33 -10.02
C ARG A 217 2.22 2.89 -8.58
N ASN A 218 2.05 1.61 -8.24
CA ASN A 218 2.22 1.11 -6.88
C ASN A 218 3.62 1.40 -6.30
N SER A 219 4.66 1.30 -7.14
CA SER A 219 6.03 1.60 -6.74
C SER A 219 6.28 3.09 -6.57
N SER A 220 5.85 3.91 -7.52
CA SER A 220 5.93 5.36 -7.39
C SER A 220 5.16 5.89 -6.18
N PHE A 221 3.93 5.43 -5.98
CA PHE A 221 3.05 5.89 -4.91
C PHE A 221 3.47 5.39 -3.53
N SER A 222 4.39 4.42 -3.46
CA SER A 222 4.97 4.01 -2.18
C SER A 222 5.80 5.11 -1.51
N TYR A 223 6.21 6.16 -2.25
CA TYR A 223 6.92 7.33 -1.73
C TYR A 223 5.98 8.47 -1.30
N MET A 224 4.67 8.32 -1.49
CA MET A 224 3.68 9.31 -1.08
C MET A 224 3.83 9.67 0.40
N GLY A 225 3.97 10.97 0.69
CA GLY A 225 4.09 11.49 2.05
C GLY A 225 5.36 11.10 2.81
N LYS A 226 6.37 10.53 2.12
CA LYS A 226 7.65 10.16 2.75
C LYS A 226 8.75 11.17 2.40
N PRO A 227 9.48 11.72 3.38
CA PRO A 227 10.63 12.56 3.12
C PRO A 227 11.81 11.68 2.65
N THR A 228 11.89 11.45 1.34
CA THR A 228 12.92 10.60 0.71
C THR A 228 13.68 11.43 -0.31
N LYS A 229 15.01 11.30 -0.34
CA LYS A 229 15.83 12.00 -1.34
C LYS A 229 15.65 11.38 -2.71
N GLU A 230 15.69 12.21 -3.74
CA GLU A 230 15.52 11.84 -5.14
C GLU A 230 16.53 10.75 -5.54
N GLN A 231 17.76 10.82 -5.02
CA GLN A 231 18.79 9.82 -5.30
C GLN A 231 18.50 8.45 -4.68
N ASP A 232 17.87 8.43 -3.51
CA ASP A 232 17.47 7.18 -2.88
C ASP A 232 16.30 6.54 -3.64
N ILE A 233 15.31 7.35 -4.06
CA ILE A 233 14.18 6.91 -4.89
C ILE A 233 14.69 6.33 -6.22
N GLY A 234 15.55 7.07 -6.94
CA GLY A 234 16.11 6.61 -8.22
C GLY A 234 16.89 5.30 -8.09
N ARG A 235 17.65 5.14 -7.01
CA ARG A 235 18.42 3.93 -6.72
C ARG A 235 17.54 2.73 -6.39
N GLU A 236 16.50 2.94 -5.59
CA GLU A 236 15.57 1.88 -5.17
C GLU A 236 14.65 1.43 -6.32
N LEU A 237 14.17 2.37 -7.14
CA LEU A 237 13.34 2.07 -8.31
C LEU A 237 14.16 1.65 -9.54
N GLY A 238 15.45 1.94 -9.56
CA GLY A 238 16.33 1.70 -10.69
C GLY A 238 15.93 2.55 -11.91
N VAL A 239 15.71 3.84 -11.71
CA VAL A 239 15.37 4.80 -12.78
C VAL A 239 16.33 5.97 -12.81
N LYS A 240 16.52 6.54 -14.00
CA LYS A 240 17.39 7.70 -14.20
C LYS A 240 16.67 9.02 -13.91
N TYR A 241 15.38 9.09 -14.19
CA TYR A 241 14.61 10.31 -14.06
C TYR A 241 13.42 10.14 -13.11
N LEU A 242 13.11 11.21 -12.38
CA LEU A 242 11.86 11.35 -11.62
C LEU A 242 11.06 12.50 -12.23
N LEU A 243 9.75 12.28 -12.42
CA LEU A 243 8.80 13.34 -12.75
C LEU A 243 8.03 13.68 -11.49
N GLU A 244 8.23 14.89 -11.00
CA GLU A 244 7.59 15.42 -9.80
C GLU A 244 6.65 16.56 -10.18
N GLY A 245 5.71 16.87 -9.30
CA GLY A 245 4.77 17.92 -9.59
C GLY A 245 3.82 18.27 -8.46
N SER A 246 3.03 19.29 -8.75
CA SER A 246 2.00 19.80 -7.86
C SER A 246 0.79 20.26 -8.65
N VAL A 247 -0.39 20.10 -8.06
CA VAL A 247 -1.67 20.49 -8.65
C VAL A 247 -2.41 21.42 -7.71
N GLN A 248 -2.80 22.59 -8.22
CA GLN A 248 -3.73 23.50 -7.57
C GLN A 248 -4.96 23.65 -8.46
N LYS A 249 -6.06 23.06 -8.04
CA LYS A 249 -7.36 23.11 -8.71
C LYS A 249 -8.25 24.15 -8.05
N SER A 250 -8.91 24.93 -8.88
CA SER A 250 -10.03 25.81 -8.52
C SER A 250 -11.21 25.52 -9.45
N PRO A 251 -12.42 26.05 -9.19
CA PRO A 251 -13.60 25.73 -9.99
C PRO A 251 -13.44 25.98 -11.51
N GLU A 252 -12.67 27.01 -11.89
CA GLU A 252 -12.52 27.41 -13.29
C GLU A 252 -11.11 27.24 -13.85
N ARG A 253 -10.11 27.03 -12.99
CA ARG A 253 -8.70 27.00 -13.38
C ARG A 253 -7.93 25.88 -12.71
N ILE A 254 -6.91 25.43 -13.42
CA ILE A 254 -5.92 24.50 -12.92
C ILE A 254 -4.52 25.08 -13.09
N ARG A 255 -3.71 24.90 -12.04
CA ARG A 255 -2.29 25.17 -12.07
C ARG A 255 -1.54 23.89 -11.79
N ILE A 256 -0.63 23.53 -12.70
CA ILE A 256 0.22 22.36 -12.56
C ILE A 256 1.67 22.82 -12.63
N GLY A 257 2.44 22.56 -11.59
CA GLY A 257 3.90 22.64 -11.64
C GLY A 257 4.43 21.24 -11.89
N VAL A 258 5.34 21.09 -12.85
CA VAL A 258 5.99 19.81 -13.15
C VAL A 258 7.48 20.03 -13.28
N GLU A 259 8.25 19.12 -12.73
CA GLU A 259 9.71 19.10 -12.86
C GLU A 259 10.21 17.70 -13.19
N LEU A 260 11.25 17.65 -14.02
CA LEU A 260 11.97 16.43 -14.33
C LEU A 260 13.35 16.52 -13.68
N VAL A 261 13.67 15.54 -12.86
CA VAL A 261 14.92 15.49 -12.08
C VAL A 261 15.79 14.33 -12.55
N ASP A 262 17.09 14.54 -12.72
CA ASP A 262 18.06 13.46 -12.82
C ASP A 262 18.27 12.85 -11.43
N ALA A 263 17.79 11.64 -11.23
CA ALA A 263 17.81 10.97 -9.94
C ALA A 263 19.24 10.60 -9.49
N GLY A 264 20.23 10.55 -10.39
CA GLY A 264 21.61 10.27 -10.02
C GLY A 264 22.27 11.45 -9.32
N SER A 265 22.08 12.65 -9.84
CA SER A 265 22.66 13.88 -9.28
C SER A 265 21.72 14.68 -8.39
N GLY A 266 20.40 14.46 -8.48
CA GLY A 266 19.38 15.35 -7.93
C GLY A 266 19.30 16.69 -8.67
N ALA A 267 19.74 16.74 -9.93
CA ALA A 267 19.75 17.98 -10.70
C ALA A 267 18.42 18.14 -11.45
N GLU A 268 17.85 19.34 -11.39
CA GLU A 268 16.70 19.70 -12.22
C GLU A 268 17.11 19.70 -13.70
N VAL A 269 16.43 18.89 -14.50
CA VAL A 269 16.58 18.85 -15.96
C VAL A 269 15.72 19.95 -16.59
N TRP A 270 14.47 20.08 -16.13
CA TRP A 270 13.60 21.20 -16.44
C TRP A 270 12.48 21.32 -15.40
N THR A 271 11.97 22.55 -15.27
CA THR A 271 10.72 22.86 -14.57
C THR A 271 9.78 23.65 -15.49
N GLN A 272 8.48 23.38 -15.39
CA GLN A 272 7.45 24.10 -16.14
C GLN A 272 6.20 24.28 -15.28
N ARG A 273 5.58 25.44 -15.45
CA ARG A 273 4.31 25.77 -14.81
C ARG A 273 3.24 26.03 -15.85
N PHE A 274 2.12 25.35 -15.69
CA PHE A 274 0.91 25.54 -16.45
C PHE A 274 -0.12 26.30 -15.60
N ASP A 275 -0.72 27.36 -16.15
CA ASP A 275 -1.91 28.02 -15.59
C ASP A 275 -2.91 28.13 -16.74
N ARG A 276 -3.97 27.34 -16.66
CA ARG A 276 -4.97 27.18 -17.71
C ARG A 276 -6.38 27.08 -17.14
N PRO A 277 -7.41 27.39 -17.94
CA PRO A 277 -8.78 26.97 -17.65
C PRO A 277 -8.85 25.46 -17.33
N LEU A 278 -9.69 25.06 -16.38
CA LEU A 278 -9.82 23.65 -15.97
C LEU A 278 -10.21 22.74 -17.15
N LYS A 279 -10.99 23.27 -18.09
CA LYS A 279 -11.39 22.56 -19.31
C LYS A 279 -10.24 22.17 -20.24
N ASP A 280 -9.08 22.80 -20.10
CA ASP A 280 -7.90 22.54 -20.91
C ASP A 280 -6.96 21.52 -20.24
N ILE A 281 -7.43 20.79 -19.21
CA ILE A 281 -6.61 19.82 -18.47
C ILE A 281 -5.98 18.75 -19.36
N PHE A 282 -6.73 18.23 -20.33
CA PHE A 282 -6.23 17.21 -21.26
C PHE A 282 -5.07 17.75 -22.11
N ALA A 283 -5.19 18.99 -22.61
CA ALA A 283 -4.10 19.65 -23.33
C ALA A 283 -2.86 19.89 -22.46
N VAL A 284 -3.04 20.13 -21.16
CA VAL A 284 -1.91 20.23 -20.22
C VAL A 284 -1.21 18.89 -20.04
N GLN A 285 -1.95 17.77 -19.98
CA GLN A 285 -1.35 16.43 -19.91
C GLN A 285 -0.56 16.12 -21.18
N ASP A 286 -1.15 16.38 -22.36
CA ASP A 286 -0.48 16.24 -23.66
C ASP A 286 0.82 17.05 -23.73
N ASP A 287 0.78 18.32 -23.28
CA ASP A 287 1.94 19.19 -23.23
C ASP A 287 3.05 18.63 -22.32
N ILE A 288 2.69 18.06 -21.16
CA ILE A 288 3.65 17.44 -20.23
C ILE A 288 4.31 16.22 -20.88
N VAL A 289 3.53 15.31 -21.49
CA VAL A 289 4.06 14.12 -22.17
C VAL A 289 4.96 14.50 -23.34
N ALA A 290 4.53 15.44 -24.17
CA ALA A 290 5.33 15.95 -25.30
C ALA A 290 6.66 16.57 -24.81
N LYS A 291 6.64 17.26 -23.67
CA LYS A 291 7.83 17.82 -23.06
C LYS A 291 8.80 16.73 -22.56
N VAL A 292 8.29 15.70 -21.90
CA VAL A 292 9.09 14.53 -21.46
C VAL A 292 9.75 13.86 -22.67
N VAL A 293 8.96 13.56 -23.70
CA VAL A 293 9.43 12.99 -24.98
C VAL A 293 10.59 13.79 -25.57
N THR A 294 10.41 15.11 -25.68
CA THR A 294 11.39 16.01 -26.30
C THR A 294 12.67 16.09 -25.47
N THR A 295 12.54 16.26 -24.15
CA THR A 295 13.69 16.39 -23.25
C THR A 295 14.52 15.12 -23.20
N LEU A 296 13.87 13.95 -23.17
CA LEU A 296 14.58 12.67 -23.11
C LEU A 296 15.13 12.22 -24.47
N GLY A 297 14.92 13.00 -25.53
CA GLY A 297 15.41 12.70 -26.87
C GLY A 297 14.88 11.36 -27.40
N LEU A 298 13.64 11.01 -27.06
CA LEU A 298 13.06 9.74 -27.46
C LEU A 298 12.92 9.71 -28.99
N ILE A 299 13.71 8.86 -29.66
CA ILE A 299 13.66 8.69 -31.11
C ILE A 299 12.48 7.78 -31.44
N PHE A 300 11.40 8.36 -31.95
CA PHE A 300 10.28 7.58 -32.47
C PHE A 300 10.49 7.27 -33.95
N ASN A 301 10.60 5.98 -34.28
CA ASN A 301 10.42 5.54 -35.66
C ASN A 301 8.93 5.71 -36.00
N ARG A 302 8.62 6.77 -36.76
CA ARG A 302 7.27 7.12 -37.22
C ARG A 302 6.51 5.96 -37.90
N GLU A 303 7.21 4.95 -38.41
CA GLU A 303 6.62 3.76 -39.06
C GLU A 303 6.08 2.70 -38.06
N GLN A 304 6.50 2.73 -36.79
CA GLN A 304 5.99 1.81 -35.75
C GLN A 304 4.90 2.44 -34.88
N SER A 305 4.85 3.77 -34.85
CA SER A 305 3.76 4.50 -34.22
C SER A 305 2.74 4.88 -35.29
N LYS A 306 1.80 3.98 -35.56
CA LYS A 306 0.44 4.42 -35.81
C LYS A 306 -0.07 5.08 -34.51
N VAL A 307 0.43 6.27 -34.16
CA VAL A 307 -0.41 7.18 -33.37
C VAL A 307 -1.49 7.57 -34.37
N PRO A 308 -2.74 7.12 -34.21
CA PRO A 308 -3.77 7.48 -35.17
C PRO A 308 -3.86 9.01 -35.21
N GLU A 309 -3.82 9.57 -36.42
CA GLU A 309 -4.06 10.99 -36.69
C GLU A 309 -5.37 11.41 -36.03
N GLU A 310 -5.33 12.31 -35.04
CA GLU A 310 -6.36 13.26 -34.56
C GLU A 310 -7.83 12.79 -34.37
N ASP A 311 -8.19 11.55 -34.66
CA ASP A 311 -9.57 11.01 -34.73
C ASP A 311 -9.75 9.76 -33.83
N SER A 312 -8.68 9.28 -33.18
CA SER A 312 -8.77 8.31 -32.09
C SER A 312 -9.01 9.04 -30.77
N ARG A 313 -10.28 9.25 -30.41
CA ARG A 313 -10.67 9.76 -29.08
C ARG A 313 -10.34 8.72 -28.00
N GLN A 314 -9.06 8.60 -27.66
CA GLN A 314 -8.56 7.71 -26.61
C GLN A 314 -8.80 8.28 -25.20
N HIS A 315 -9.18 9.56 -25.10
CA HIS A 315 -9.48 10.24 -23.84
C HIS A 315 -10.83 10.95 -23.93
N THR A 316 -11.57 10.99 -22.82
CA THR A 316 -12.81 11.78 -22.73
C THR A 316 -12.49 13.27 -22.85
N THR A 317 -13.38 14.04 -23.46
CA THR A 317 -13.36 15.51 -23.36
C THR A 317 -14.35 16.03 -22.32
N ASN A 318 -15.09 15.13 -21.67
CA ASN A 318 -16.08 15.46 -20.66
C ASN A 318 -15.43 15.45 -19.27
N LEU A 319 -15.21 16.64 -18.72
CA LEU A 319 -14.57 16.82 -17.41
C LEU A 319 -15.30 16.12 -16.27
N MET A 320 -16.63 15.99 -16.36
CA MET A 320 -17.40 15.30 -15.31
C MET A 320 -17.18 13.79 -15.40
N ALA A 321 -17.18 13.23 -16.62
CA ALA A 321 -16.86 11.81 -16.82
C ALA A 321 -15.42 11.50 -16.38
N TYR A 322 -14.49 12.42 -16.64
CA TYR A 322 -13.12 12.33 -16.16
C TYR A 322 -13.05 12.35 -14.62
N ASP A 323 -13.72 13.28 -13.96
CA ASP A 323 -13.76 13.36 -12.49
C ASP A 323 -14.33 12.08 -11.87
N ASP A 324 -15.41 11.54 -12.44
CA ASP A 324 -16.02 10.28 -12.00
C ASP A 324 -15.07 9.08 -12.20
N LEU A 325 -14.33 9.00 -13.33
CA LEU A 325 -13.30 7.98 -13.53
C LEU A 325 -12.23 8.04 -12.44
N LEU A 326 -11.71 9.24 -12.13
CA LEU A 326 -10.67 9.41 -11.11
C LEU A 326 -11.17 9.01 -9.72
N ARG A 327 -12.41 9.40 -9.36
CA ARG A 327 -13.02 8.97 -8.09
C ARG A 327 -13.19 7.45 -8.03
N GLY A 328 -13.68 6.85 -9.11
CA GLY A 328 -13.85 5.41 -9.19
C GLY A 328 -12.52 4.67 -9.01
N THR A 329 -11.47 5.17 -9.64
CA THR A 329 -10.10 4.64 -9.54
C THR A 329 -9.57 4.75 -8.10
N GLU A 330 -9.77 5.87 -7.43
CA GLU A 330 -9.39 6.05 -6.02
C GLU A 330 -10.11 5.05 -5.10
N TYR A 331 -11.42 4.84 -5.27
CA TYR A 331 -12.13 3.80 -4.52
C TYR A 331 -11.60 2.41 -4.83
N TRP A 332 -11.33 2.12 -6.10
CA TRP A 332 -10.79 0.83 -6.53
C TRP A 332 -9.46 0.50 -5.82
N TRP A 333 -8.55 1.46 -5.72
CA TRP A 333 -7.25 1.28 -5.07
C TRP A 333 -7.30 1.02 -3.56
N ARG A 334 -8.44 1.28 -2.89
CA ARG A 334 -8.62 0.96 -1.46
C ARG A 334 -8.82 -0.53 -1.18
N PHE A 335 -9.08 -1.32 -2.23
CA PHE A 335 -9.08 -2.78 -2.18
C PHE A 335 -10.04 -3.36 -1.12
N SER A 336 -11.31 -2.97 -1.18
CA SER A 336 -12.38 -3.56 -0.36
C SER A 336 -13.62 -3.82 -1.20
N GLU A 337 -14.45 -4.80 -0.81
CA GLU A 337 -15.72 -5.11 -1.50
C GLU A 337 -16.66 -3.89 -1.52
N GLY A 338 -16.72 -3.14 -0.42
CA GLY A 338 -17.53 -1.93 -0.30
C GLY A 338 -17.05 -0.81 -1.22
N ASP A 339 -15.73 -0.63 -1.31
CA ASP A 339 -15.13 0.37 -2.19
C ASP A 339 -15.22 -0.06 -3.66
N ALA A 340 -15.09 -1.34 -3.99
CA ALA A 340 -15.28 -1.86 -5.35
C ALA A 340 -16.70 -1.58 -5.87
N ARG A 341 -17.74 -1.77 -5.02
CA ARG A 341 -19.11 -1.36 -5.36
C ARG A 341 -19.25 0.15 -5.57
N THR A 342 -18.49 0.94 -4.83
CA THR A 342 -18.51 2.41 -4.97
C THR A 342 -17.82 2.83 -6.26
N ALA A 343 -16.67 2.23 -6.57
CA ALA A 343 -15.96 2.42 -7.83
C ALA A 343 -16.86 2.14 -9.04
N ARG A 344 -17.60 1.03 -9.03
CA ARG A 344 -18.59 0.70 -10.08
C ARG A 344 -19.56 1.84 -10.36
N ARG A 345 -20.16 2.41 -9.31
CA ARG A 345 -21.14 3.50 -9.46
C ARG A 345 -20.51 4.74 -10.08
N GLU A 346 -19.26 5.06 -9.75
CA GLU A 346 -18.57 6.19 -10.36
C GLU A 346 -18.26 5.90 -11.85
N PHE A 347 -17.78 4.70 -12.19
CA PHE A 347 -17.54 4.32 -13.58
C PHE A 347 -18.83 4.29 -14.42
N GLU A 348 -19.95 3.84 -13.85
CA GLU A 348 -21.26 3.89 -14.49
C GLU A 348 -21.71 5.34 -14.80
N LYS A 349 -21.46 6.29 -13.88
CA LYS A 349 -21.73 7.72 -14.15
C LYS A 349 -20.84 8.26 -15.26
N ALA A 350 -19.55 7.90 -15.25
CA ALA A 350 -18.63 8.31 -16.30
C ALA A 350 -19.11 7.84 -17.69
N ILE A 351 -19.54 6.57 -17.80
CA ILE A 351 -20.12 6.01 -19.03
C ILE A 351 -21.43 6.71 -19.42
N ALA A 352 -22.29 7.05 -18.45
CA ALA A 352 -23.54 7.75 -18.71
C ALA A 352 -23.30 9.18 -19.24
N LEU A 353 -22.23 9.83 -18.80
CA LEU A 353 -21.81 11.17 -19.23
C LEU A 353 -21.05 11.15 -20.56
N ASP A 354 -20.29 10.08 -20.83
CA ASP A 354 -19.56 9.85 -22.08
C ASP A 354 -19.57 8.37 -22.48
N PRO A 355 -20.53 7.95 -23.34
CA PRO A 355 -20.65 6.58 -23.82
C PRO A 355 -19.51 6.10 -24.74
N TYR A 356 -18.57 6.97 -25.10
CA TYR A 356 -17.39 6.64 -25.90
C TYR A 356 -16.11 6.57 -25.05
N TYR A 357 -16.23 6.64 -23.72
CA TYR A 357 -15.08 6.62 -22.82
C TYR A 357 -14.57 5.20 -22.54
N ALA A 358 -13.59 4.75 -23.33
CA ALA A 358 -13.07 3.38 -23.29
C ALA A 358 -12.50 2.98 -21.91
N ASP A 359 -11.79 3.88 -21.23
CA ASP A 359 -11.23 3.64 -19.89
C ASP A 359 -12.31 3.32 -18.86
N ALA A 360 -13.44 4.04 -18.89
CA ALA A 360 -14.53 3.82 -17.94
C ALA A 360 -15.15 2.43 -18.10
N TYR A 361 -15.29 1.94 -19.34
CA TYR A 361 -15.73 0.56 -19.60
C TYR A 361 -14.73 -0.47 -19.10
N ALA A 362 -13.42 -0.26 -19.35
CA ALA A 362 -12.37 -1.19 -18.95
C ALA A 362 -12.25 -1.27 -17.42
N SER A 363 -12.27 -0.13 -16.74
CA SER A 363 -12.23 -0.06 -15.28
C SER A 363 -13.49 -0.65 -14.64
N LEU A 364 -14.68 -0.41 -15.22
CA LEU A 364 -15.89 -1.08 -14.76
C LEU A 364 -15.78 -2.61 -14.91
N ALA A 365 -15.32 -3.08 -16.07
CA ALA A 365 -15.11 -4.51 -16.33
C ALA A 365 -14.17 -5.15 -15.30
N ARG A 366 -13.05 -4.49 -14.99
CA ARG A 366 -12.08 -4.93 -13.98
C ARG A 366 -12.71 -5.12 -12.61
N THR A 367 -13.62 -4.24 -12.19
CA THR A 367 -14.27 -4.42 -10.88
C THR A 367 -15.09 -5.71 -10.82
N TYR A 368 -15.67 -6.16 -11.94
CA TYR A 368 -16.47 -7.39 -12.00
C TYR A 368 -15.57 -8.62 -12.03
N SER A 369 -14.57 -8.68 -12.92
CA SER A 369 -13.62 -9.81 -12.98
C SER A 369 -12.91 -10.01 -11.65
N ASN A 370 -12.44 -8.94 -11.02
CA ASN A 370 -11.69 -9.04 -9.78
C ASN A 370 -12.58 -9.36 -8.58
N SER A 371 -13.86 -8.98 -8.60
CA SER A 371 -14.79 -9.45 -7.55
C SER A 371 -14.98 -10.95 -7.60
N VAL A 372 -14.88 -11.57 -8.78
CA VAL A 372 -14.86 -13.03 -8.88
C VAL A 372 -13.53 -13.58 -8.38
N LEU A 373 -12.41 -13.01 -8.82
CA LEU A 373 -11.07 -13.42 -8.41
C LEU A 373 -10.87 -13.39 -6.88
N PHE A 374 -11.40 -12.36 -6.21
CA PHE A 374 -11.28 -12.17 -4.77
C PHE A 374 -12.43 -12.81 -3.96
N GLY A 375 -13.35 -13.52 -4.61
CA GLY A 375 -14.47 -14.21 -3.95
C GLY A 375 -15.54 -13.28 -3.37
N TRP A 376 -15.64 -12.05 -3.86
CA TRP A 376 -16.68 -11.07 -3.49
C TRP A 376 -17.98 -11.22 -4.30
N SER A 377 -17.93 -11.93 -5.43
CA SER A 377 -19.08 -12.15 -6.30
C SER A 377 -20.07 -13.17 -5.73
N GLN A 378 -21.37 -12.85 -5.81
CA GLN A 378 -22.47 -13.77 -5.49
C GLN A 378 -22.92 -14.59 -6.72
N ASN A 379 -22.57 -14.15 -7.92
CA ASN A 379 -22.88 -14.85 -9.17
C ASN A 379 -21.70 -14.78 -10.15
N PRO A 380 -20.64 -15.58 -9.91
CA PRO A 380 -19.41 -15.51 -10.69
C PRO A 380 -19.62 -15.62 -12.20
N SER A 381 -20.50 -16.53 -12.64
CA SER A 381 -20.73 -16.72 -14.08
C SER A 381 -21.35 -15.49 -14.75
N ALA A 382 -22.28 -14.80 -14.07
CA ALA A 382 -22.90 -13.60 -14.61
C ALA A 382 -21.93 -12.41 -14.58
N ASP A 383 -21.16 -12.26 -13.50
CA ASP A 383 -20.18 -11.19 -13.36
C ASP A 383 -19.04 -11.32 -14.39
N LEU A 384 -18.53 -12.53 -14.63
CA LEU A 384 -17.51 -12.76 -15.67
C LEU A 384 -18.05 -12.48 -17.08
N LYS A 385 -19.29 -12.88 -17.35
CA LYS A 385 -19.93 -12.57 -18.64
C LYS A 385 -20.05 -11.06 -18.83
N HIS A 386 -20.51 -10.35 -17.80
CA HIS A 386 -20.66 -8.90 -17.86
C HIS A 386 -19.30 -8.17 -17.98
N ALA A 387 -18.28 -8.64 -17.26
CA ALA A 387 -16.91 -8.13 -17.40
C ALA A 387 -16.41 -8.28 -18.85
N SER A 388 -16.65 -9.45 -19.48
CA SER A 388 -16.28 -9.69 -20.87
C SER A 388 -17.01 -8.74 -21.84
N GLU A 389 -18.33 -8.55 -21.68
CA GLU A 389 -19.13 -7.63 -22.51
C GLU A 389 -18.62 -6.18 -22.40
N LEU A 390 -18.30 -5.72 -21.19
CA LEU A 390 -17.76 -4.38 -20.94
C LEU A 390 -16.34 -4.21 -21.51
N ALA A 391 -15.46 -5.19 -21.32
CA ALA A 391 -14.10 -5.15 -21.86
C ALA A 391 -14.11 -5.18 -23.40
N GLN A 392 -14.97 -6.00 -24.02
CA GLN A 392 -15.18 -5.98 -25.47
C GLN A 392 -15.73 -4.65 -25.96
N LYS A 393 -16.62 -4.00 -25.19
CA LYS A 393 -17.12 -2.66 -25.51
C LYS A 393 -15.99 -1.62 -25.48
N SER A 394 -15.09 -1.69 -24.50
CA SER A 394 -13.88 -0.86 -24.44
C SER A 394 -12.99 -1.10 -25.67
N LEU A 395 -12.73 -2.37 -26.04
CA LEU A 395 -11.93 -2.71 -27.23
C LEU A 395 -12.56 -2.32 -28.57
N ALA A 396 -13.89 -2.20 -28.62
CA ALA A 396 -14.58 -1.68 -29.79
C ALA A 396 -14.42 -0.15 -29.93
N LEU A 397 -14.10 0.56 -28.85
CA LEU A 397 -13.81 1.99 -28.83
C LEU A 397 -12.31 2.26 -29.04
N ASP A 398 -11.46 1.45 -28.41
CA ASP A 398 -10.00 1.47 -28.55
C ASP A 398 -9.45 0.03 -28.57
N ASP A 399 -9.08 -0.46 -29.76
CA ASP A 399 -8.58 -1.83 -29.93
C ASP A 399 -7.19 -2.05 -29.31
N SER A 400 -6.53 -0.99 -28.86
CA SER A 400 -5.24 -1.02 -28.20
C SER A 400 -5.35 -0.94 -26.67
N HIS A 401 -6.56 -0.93 -26.11
CA HIS A 401 -6.79 -0.72 -24.68
C HIS A 401 -6.27 -1.87 -23.81
N VAL A 402 -5.11 -1.66 -23.19
CA VAL A 402 -4.39 -2.72 -22.47
C VAL A 402 -5.13 -3.24 -21.24
N GLU A 403 -5.80 -2.38 -20.48
CA GLU A 403 -6.61 -2.82 -19.33
C GLU A 403 -7.75 -3.74 -19.74
N ALA A 404 -8.48 -3.42 -20.82
CA ALA A 404 -9.55 -4.28 -21.34
C ALA A 404 -9.02 -5.64 -21.80
N LEU A 405 -7.86 -5.68 -22.49
CA LEU A 405 -7.19 -6.93 -22.85
C LEU A 405 -6.79 -7.76 -21.62
N THR A 406 -6.27 -7.12 -20.56
CA THR A 406 -5.96 -7.84 -19.32
C THR A 406 -7.20 -8.37 -18.62
N VAL A 407 -8.32 -7.64 -18.63
CA VAL A 407 -9.59 -8.11 -18.07
C VAL A 407 -10.10 -9.32 -18.84
N LEU A 408 -10.06 -9.31 -20.18
CA LEU A 408 -10.44 -10.47 -20.96
C LEU A 408 -9.53 -11.66 -20.65
N CYS A 409 -8.21 -11.44 -20.56
CA CYS A 409 -7.27 -12.48 -20.17
C CYS A 409 -7.66 -13.11 -18.83
N THR A 410 -7.98 -12.29 -17.83
CA THR A 410 -8.46 -12.75 -16.52
C THR A 410 -9.76 -13.57 -16.63
N VAL A 411 -10.73 -13.07 -17.39
CA VAL A 411 -12.01 -13.77 -17.61
C VAL A 411 -11.80 -15.11 -18.31
N ASP A 412 -10.93 -15.15 -19.32
CA ASP A 412 -10.67 -16.33 -20.13
C ASP A 412 -9.98 -17.42 -19.32
N TRP A 413 -8.95 -17.10 -18.53
CA TRP A 413 -8.29 -18.13 -17.72
C TRP A 413 -9.19 -18.62 -16.57
N LEU A 414 -10.02 -17.75 -15.98
CA LEU A 414 -11.05 -18.14 -15.01
C LEU A 414 -12.14 -19.03 -15.61
N GLN A 415 -12.34 -18.99 -16.93
CA GLN A 415 -13.30 -19.83 -17.67
C GLN A 415 -12.62 -20.97 -18.42
N HIS A 416 -11.37 -21.31 -18.08
CA HIS A 416 -10.58 -22.39 -18.68
C HIS A 416 -10.30 -22.23 -20.19
N ARG A 417 -10.42 -21.01 -20.73
CA ARG A 417 -10.02 -20.62 -22.10
C ARG A 417 -8.57 -20.16 -22.12
N TYR A 418 -7.68 -21.11 -21.85
CA TYR A 418 -6.28 -20.84 -21.57
C TYR A 418 -5.49 -20.27 -22.76
N ASP A 419 -5.77 -20.75 -23.97
CA ASP A 419 -5.04 -20.31 -25.16
C ASP A 419 -5.44 -18.87 -25.53
N GLU A 420 -6.72 -18.53 -25.39
CA GLU A 420 -7.25 -17.18 -25.57
C GLU A 420 -6.69 -16.22 -24.52
N ALA A 421 -6.71 -16.61 -23.24
CA ALA A 421 -6.15 -15.80 -22.15
C ALA A 421 -4.68 -15.42 -22.40
N VAL A 422 -3.85 -16.40 -22.76
CA VAL A 422 -2.43 -16.17 -23.06
C VAL A 422 -2.28 -15.27 -24.29
N ALA A 423 -3.12 -15.39 -25.31
CA ALA A 423 -3.08 -14.53 -26.50
C ALA A 423 -3.40 -13.07 -26.16
N GLU A 424 -4.44 -12.83 -25.36
CA GLU A 424 -4.88 -11.48 -24.96
C GLU A 424 -3.86 -10.78 -24.08
N CYS A 425 -3.33 -11.48 -23.07
CA CYS A 425 -2.27 -10.96 -22.21
C CYS A 425 -0.99 -10.66 -23.01
N ASN A 426 -0.59 -11.53 -23.95
CA ASN A 426 0.55 -11.26 -24.84
C ASN A 426 0.33 -10.02 -25.71
N ARG A 427 -0.90 -9.83 -26.22
CA ARG A 427 -1.27 -8.63 -26.96
C ARG A 427 -1.15 -7.39 -26.08
N ALA A 428 -1.65 -7.44 -24.84
CA ALA A 428 -1.57 -6.32 -23.89
C ALA A 428 -0.11 -5.89 -23.64
N VAL A 429 0.78 -6.83 -23.28
CA VAL A 429 2.19 -6.52 -22.98
C VAL A 429 3.02 -6.16 -24.23
N SER A 430 2.53 -6.51 -25.43
CA SER A 430 3.14 -6.09 -26.69
C SER A 430 2.83 -4.63 -27.02
N ILE A 431 1.63 -4.14 -26.65
CA ILE A 431 1.19 -2.75 -26.81
C ILE A 431 1.87 -1.88 -25.75
N ASP A 432 1.79 -2.28 -24.48
CA ASP A 432 2.43 -1.58 -23.36
C ASP A 432 3.40 -2.51 -22.63
N ARG A 433 4.69 -2.33 -22.94
CA ARG A 433 5.79 -3.12 -22.35
C ARG A 433 6.11 -2.73 -20.91
N ASN A 434 5.49 -1.66 -20.40
CA ASN A 434 5.63 -1.17 -19.04
C ASN A 434 4.40 -1.48 -18.16
N TYR A 435 3.37 -2.14 -18.72
CA TYR A 435 2.17 -2.49 -17.98
C TYR A 435 2.38 -3.68 -17.03
N ALA A 436 2.80 -3.40 -15.80
CA ALA A 436 3.14 -4.43 -14.80
C ALA A 436 2.01 -5.44 -14.55
N LEU A 437 0.76 -4.97 -14.47
CA LEU A 437 -0.42 -5.83 -14.29
C LEU A 437 -0.65 -6.77 -15.48
N GLY A 438 -0.30 -6.36 -16.71
CA GLY A 438 -0.36 -7.25 -17.87
C GLY A 438 0.60 -8.43 -17.76
N TYR A 439 1.79 -8.21 -17.21
CA TYR A 439 2.75 -9.29 -16.95
C TYR A 439 2.36 -10.16 -15.75
N GLU A 440 1.69 -9.59 -14.74
CA GLU A 440 1.10 -10.33 -13.62
C GLU A 440 0.03 -11.31 -14.12
N GLU A 441 -0.95 -10.84 -14.89
CA GLU A 441 -2.01 -11.68 -15.46
C GLU A 441 -1.46 -12.69 -16.48
N LEU A 442 -0.45 -12.29 -17.27
CA LEU A 442 0.23 -13.22 -18.19
C LEU A 442 0.93 -14.35 -17.43
N SER A 443 1.56 -14.06 -16.30
CA SER A 443 2.16 -15.09 -15.44
C SER A 443 1.12 -16.10 -14.97
N SER A 444 -0.02 -15.62 -14.45
CA SER A 444 -1.12 -16.48 -14.01
C SER A 444 -1.66 -17.34 -15.17
N ALA A 445 -1.93 -16.73 -16.33
CA ALA A 445 -2.43 -17.42 -17.51
C ALA A 445 -1.45 -18.50 -18.01
N LEU A 446 -0.15 -18.21 -18.04
CA LEU A 446 0.89 -19.16 -18.45
C LEU A 446 1.04 -20.31 -17.44
N GLU A 447 0.95 -20.02 -16.14
CA GLU A 447 1.01 -21.04 -15.09
C GLU A 447 -0.11 -22.06 -15.24
N VAL A 448 -1.36 -21.60 -15.29
CA VAL A 448 -2.52 -22.51 -15.44
C VAL A 448 -2.52 -23.22 -16.79
N SER A 449 -1.82 -22.67 -17.79
CA SER A 449 -1.61 -23.26 -19.12
C SER A 449 -0.45 -24.27 -19.18
N ASN A 450 0.20 -24.59 -18.06
CA ASN A 450 1.36 -25.49 -17.98
C ASN A 450 2.59 -24.99 -18.78
N ARG A 451 2.87 -23.68 -18.70
CA ARG A 451 4.06 -23.02 -19.27
C ARG A 451 4.86 -22.27 -18.18
N PRO A 452 5.35 -22.98 -17.13
CA PRO A 452 5.83 -22.33 -15.92
C PRO A 452 7.14 -21.54 -16.10
N GLU A 453 8.04 -21.92 -17.01
CA GLU A 453 9.26 -21.17 -17.29
C GLU A 453 8.96 -19.77 -17.84
N GLU A 454 7.99 -19.68 -18.74
CA GLU A 454 7.53 -18.40 -19.32
C GLU A 454 6.77 -17.58 -18.28
N ALA A 455 5.98 -18.23 -17.41
CA ALA A 455 5.30 -17.57 -16.31
C ALA A 455 6.29 -16.86 -15.37
N VAL A 456 7.40 -17.53 -15.01
CA VAL A 456 8.47 -16.91 -14.20
C VAL A 456 9.05 -15.67 -14.87
N GLN A 457 9.27 -15.70 -16.19
CA GLN A 457 9.79 -14.55 -16.92
C GLN A 457 8.81 -13.37 -16.87
N ALA A 458 7.51 -13.63 -17.05
CA ALA A 458 6.47 -12.62 -16.93
C ALA A 458 6.41 -12.04 -15.50
N ALA A 459 6.38 -12.89 -14.47
CA ALA A 459 6.40 -12.44 -13.08
C ALA A 459 7.64 -11.60 -12.73
N GLN A 460 8.83 -12.01 -13.17
CA GLN A 460 10.07 -11.23 -12.97
C GLN A 460 10.05 -9.89 -13.69
N LYS A 461 9.41 -9.82 -14.87
CA LYS A 461 9.22 -8.56 -15.58
C LYS A 461 8.27 -7.64 -14.81
N ALA A 462 7.17 -8.15 -14.28
CA ALA A 462 6.26 -7.39 -13.40
C ALA A 462 7.00 -6.87 -12.15
N MET A 463 7.80 -7.72 -11.49
CA MET A 463 8.66 -7.32 -10.36
C MET A 463 9.61 -6.19 -10.70
N ARG A 464 10.17 -6.16 -11.92
CA ARG A 464 11.10 -5.10 -12.33
C ARG A 464 10.39 -3.78 -12.60
N LEU A 465 9.18 -3.82 -13.14
CA LEU A 465 8.34 -2.64 -13.39
C LEU A 465 7.74 -2.08 -12.10
N ASP A 466 7.59 -2.91 -11.09
CA ASP A 466 6.97 -2.56 -9.81
C ASP A 466 7.82 -3.06 -8.61
N PRO A 467 9.04 -2.49 -8.46
CA PRO A 467 10.08 -3.02 -7.59
C PRO A 467 9.83 -2.88 -6.08
N THR A 468 8.86 -2.09 -5.62
CA THR A 468 8.57 -1.98 -4.18
C THR A 468 7.62 -3.09 -3.70
N ARG A 469 6.95 -3.78 -4.64
CA ARG A 469 6.02 -4.88 -4.36
C ARG A 469 6.64 -6.27 -4.52
N GLN A 470 7.95 -6.43 -4.28
CA GLN A 470 8.62 -7.74 -4.47
C GLN A 470 7.99 -8.87 -3.65
N ASP A 471 7.55 -8.59 -2.41
CA ASP A 471 6.93 -9.61 -1.55
C ASP A 471 5.57 -10.05 -2.09
N PHE A 472 4.83 -9.15 -2.76
CA PHE A 472 3.59 -9.48 -3.45
C PHE A 472 3.86 -10.39 -4.64
N TYR A 473 4.77 -9.98 -5.53
CA TYR A 473 5.10 -10.74 -6.73
C TYR A 473 5.86 -12.05 -6.47
N ALA A 474 6.43 -12.24 -5.28
CA ALA A 474 7.07 -13.49 -4.88
C ALA A 474 6.12 -14.69 -5.04
N PHE A 475 4.81 -14.50 -4.85
CA PHE A 475 3.80 -15.52 -5.13
C PHE A 475 3.79 -15.95 -6.60
N PHE A 476 3.75 -15.00 -7.53
CA PHE A 476 3.71 -15.26 -8.98
C PHE A 476 4.99 -15.89 -9.54
N VAL A 477 6.10 -15.82 -8.80
CA VAL A 477 7.32 -16.60 -9.11
C VAL A 477 7.28 -17.98 -8.46
N ALA A 478 6.81 -18.06 -7.21
CA ALA A 478 6.76 -19.31 -6.47
C ALA A 478 5.78 -20.31 -7.08
N ALA A 479 4.67 -19.80 -7.58
CA ALA A 479 3.59 -20.63 -8.09
C ALA A 479 4.02 -21.49 -9.30
N PRO A 480 4.68 -20.92 -10.32
CA PRO A 480 5.37 -21.68 -11.35
C PRO A 480 6.50 -22.60 -10.86
N TYR A 481 7.21 -22.24 -9.78
CA TYR A 481 8.25 -23.10 -9.19
C TYR A 481 7.67 -24.39 -8.63
N THR A 482 6.48 -24.36 -8.01
CA THR A 482 5.73 -25.56 -7.64
C THR A 482 5.43 -26.42 -8.86
N GLY A 483 4.95 -25.83 -9.96
CA GLY A 483 4.71 -26.55 -11.23
C GLY A 483 5.96 -27.21 -11.81
N MET A 484 7.12 -26.56 -11.69
CA MET A 484 8.43 -27.10 -12.09
C MET A 484 9.05 -28.06 -11.07
N ARG A 485 8.36 -28.38 -9.97
CA ARG A 485 8.84 -29.22 -8.87
C ARG A 485 10.07 -28.66 -8.13
N ARG A 486 10.27 -27.35 -8.19
CA ARG A 486 11.28 -26.61 -7.41
C ARG A 486 10.72 -26.23 -6.04
N TYR A 487 10.17 -27.22 -5.34
CA TYR A 487 9.38 -27.02 -4.12
C TYR A 487 10.12 -26.25 -3.02
N GLN A 488 11.43 -26.50 -2.85
CA GLN A 488 12.21 -25.81 -1.82
C GLN A 488 12.42 -24.32 -2.11
N ASP A 489 12.51 -23.96 -3.39
CA ASP A 489 12.60 -22.56 -3.84
C ASP A 489 11.22 -21.88 -3.70
N ALA A 490 10.15 -22.56 -4.11
CA ALA A 490 8.78 -22.11 -3.98
C ALA A 490 8.40 -21.81 -2.51
N ILE A 491 8.66 -22.75 -1.59
CA ILE A 491 8.43 -22.57 -0.15
C ILE A 491 9.11 -21.31 0.39
N SER A 492 10.34 -21.03 -0.04
CA SER A 492 11.09 -19.87 0.43
C SER A 492 10.42 -18.55 0.04
N LEU A 493 9.91 -18.48 -1.20
CA LEU A 493 9.19 -17.32 -1.73
C LEU A 493 7.77 -17.20 -1.15
N LEU A 494 7.03 -18.32 -1.03
CA LEU A 494 5.68 -18.34 -0.43
C LEU A 494 5.70 -17.89 1.03
N LYS A 495 6.72 -18.30 1.81
CA LYS A 495 6.90 -17.80 3.18
C LYS A 495 7.18 -16.30 3.25
N ARG A 496 7.99 -15.79 2.33
CA ARG A 496 8.27 -14.36 2.22
C ARG A 496 6.99 -13.59 1.90
N HIS A 497 6.18 -14.09 0.96
CA HIS A 497 4.88 -13.53 0.63
C HIS A 497 3.91 -13.54 1.84
N LEU A 498 3.73 -14.68 2.50
CA LEU A 498 2.83 -14.83 3.64
C LEU A 498 3.25 -14.04 4.89
N ALA A 499 4.53 -13.67 5.01
CA ALA A 499 4.99 -12.77 6.07
C ALA A 499 4.36 -11.36 5.95
N VAL A 500 3.98 -10.95 4.73
CA VAL A 500 3.32 -9.67 4.45
C VAL A 500 1.81 -9.86 4.24
N TYR A 501 1.42 -10.95 3.57
CA TYR A 501 0.03 -11.25 3.18
C TYR A 501 -0.48 -12.55 3.81
N PRO A 502 -0.68 -12.61 5.15
CA PRO A 502 -0.95 -13.86 5.87
C PRO A 502 -2.33 -14.48 5.61
N ASN A 503 -3.22 -13.79 4.88
CA ASN A 503 -4.57 -14.28 4.58
C ASN A 503 -4.75 -14.54 3.08
N MET A 504 -3.73 -15.09 2.41
CA MET A 504 -3.77 -15.48 0.99
C MET A 504 -3.98 -16.99 0.85
N PRO A 505 -5.21 -17.47 0.56
CA PRO A 505 -5.53 -18.90 0.53
C PRO A 505 -4.66 -19.70 -0.44
N TRP A 506 -4.43 -19.17 -1.64
CA TRP A 506 -3.61 -19.83 -2.65
C TRP A 506 -2.17 -20.03 -2.20
N ALA A 507 -1.56 -19.07 -1.50
CA ALA A 507 -0.20 -19.24 -1.01
C ALA A 507 -0.09 -20.36 0.06
N HIS A 508 -1.09 -20.50 0.93
CA HIS A 508 -1.15 -21.64 1.86
C HIS A 508 -1.38 -22.96 1.13
N ALA A 509 -2.28 -22.99 0.15
CA ALA A 509 -2.52 -24.19 -0.66
C ALA A 509 -1.26 -24.68 -1.38
N MET A 510 -0.47 -23.76 -1.93
CA MET A 510 0.79 -24.11 -2.60
C MET A 510 1.85 -24.60 -1.61
N LEU A 511 1.96 -24.00 -0.41
CA LEU A 511 2.83 -24.53 0.64
C LEU A 511 2.43 -25.95 1.05
N ILE A 512 1.13 -26.25 1.15
CA ILE A 512 0.66 -27.60 1.45
C ILE A 512 1.15 -28.58 0.38
N ILE A 513 0.96 -28.26 -0.90
CA ILE A 513 1.40 -29.10 -2.02
C ILE A 513 2.93 -29.30 -1.97
N ASP A 514 3.69 -28.21 -1.86
CA ASP A 514 5.16 -28.25 -1.81
C ASP A 514 5.68 -29.10 -0.64
N TYR A 515 5.07 -28.96 0.55
CA TYR A 515 5.44 -29.75 1.71
C TYR A 515 5.08 -31.22 1.55
N MET A 516 3.89 -31.54 1.03
CA MET A 516 3.47 -32.92 0.79
C MET A 516 4.40 -33.62 -0.21
N GLU A 517 4.77 -32.95 -1.30
CA GLU A 517 5.69 -33.48 -2.30
C GLU A 517 7.13 -33.65 -1.77
N LEU A 518 7.52 -32.92 -0.74
CA LEU A 518 8.79 -33.11 -0.01
C LEU A 518 8.69 -34.11 1.16
N GLY A 519 7.52 -34.72 1.40
CA GLY A 519 7.29 -35.62 2.53
C GLY A 519 7.22 -34.94 3.91
N ARG A 520 7.01 -33.62 3.94
CA ARG A 520 6.96 -32.77 5.13
C ARG A 520 5.52 -32.63 5.64
N GLU A 521 4.90 -33.76 5.96
CA GLU A 521 3.46 -33.82 6.26
C GLU A 521 3.04 -32.98 7.48
N GLN A 522 3.92 -32.81 8.47
CA GLN A 522 3.58 -32.03 9.67
C GLN A 522 3.41 -30.55 9.33
N GLU A 523 4.33 -30.00 8.53
CA GLU A 523 4.22 -28.62 8.04
C GLU A 523 3.01 -28.44 7.12
N ALA A 524 2.74 -29.41 6.22
CA ALA A 524 1.56 -29.38 5.37
C ALA A 524 0.25 -29.32 6.18
N ARG A 525 0.13 -30.15 7.23
CA ARG A 525 -1.05 -30.13 8.13
C ARG A 525 -1.18 -28.82 8.89
N ALA A 526 -0.07 -28.17 9.27
CA ALA A 526 -0.10 -26.87 9.93
C ALA A 526 -0.65 -25.78 8.98
N GLU A 527 -0.19 -25.75 7.74
CA GLU A 527 -0.71 -24.82 6.73
C GLU A 527 -2.18 -25.11 6.38
N ALA A 528 -2.60 -26.38 6.37
CA ALA A 528 -3.99 -26.76 6.16
C ALA A 528 -4.93 -26.22 7.25
N VAL A 529 -4.46 -26.07 8.50
CA VAL A 529 -5.24 -25.43 9.57
C VAL A 529 -5.47 -23.95 9.26
N GLU A 530 -4.43 -23.23 8.81
CA GLU A 530 -4.56 -21.82 8.43
C GLU A 530 -5.44 -21.65 7.20
N LEU A 531 -5.26 -22.47 6.16
CA LEU A 531 -6.08 -22.44 4.94
C LEU A 531 -7.57 -22.60 5.27
N LYS A 532 -7.93 -23.55 6.14
CA LYS A 532 -9.32 -23.73 6.58
C LYS A 532 -9.84 -22.55 7.40
N ARG A 533 -8.99 -21.91 8.20
CA ARG A 533 -9.36 -20.74 9.00
C ARG A 533 -9.72 -19.56 8.09
N ILE A 534 -8.97 -19.35 7.00
CA ILE A 534 -9.16 -18.22 6.09
C ILE A 534 -10.17 -18.50 4.97
N SER A 535 -10.24 -19.75 4.48
CA SER A 535 -11.13 -20.16 3.39
C SER A 535 -11.67 -21.58 3.63
N PRO A 536 -12.74 -21.71 4.44
CA PRO A 536 -13.33 -23.01 4.80
C PRO A 536 -13.84 -23.83 3.62
N HIS A 537 -14.13 -23.19 2.48
CA HIS A 537 -14.69 -23.82 1.29
C HIS A 537 -13.68 -23.90 0.13
N PHE A 538 -12.38 -23.75 0.42
CA PHE A 538 -11.33 -23.70 -0.60
C PHE A 538 -11.31 -24.95 -1.51
N MET A 539 -11.58 -26.15 -0.97
CA MET A 539 -11.57 -27.38 -1.75
C MET A 539 -12.62 -27.37 -2.88
N ALA A 540 -13.78 -26.77 -2.67
CA ALA A 540 -14.81 -26.67 -3.70
C ALA A 540 -14.32 -25.83 -4.91
N HIS A 541 -13.51 -24.80 -4.65
CA HIS A 541 -12.88 -24.01 -5.70
C HIS A 541 -11.85 -24.83 -6.49
N VAL A 542 -11.01 -25.62 -5.80
CA VAL A 542 -10.05 -26.51 -6.45
C VAL A 542 -10.76 -27.55 -7.33
N GLN A 543 -11.83 -28.18 -6.82
CA GLN A 543 -12.62 -29.19 -7.54
C GLN A 543 -13.34 -28.67 -8.78
N ALA A 544 -13.56 -27.35 -8.87
CA ALA A 544 -14.11 -26.72 -10.07
C ALA A 544 -13.15 -26.78 -11.28
N GLY A 545 -11.89 -27.18 -11.05
CA GLY A 545 -10.83 -27.19 -12.05
C GLY A 545 -10.06 -25.87 -12.01
N VAL A 546 -8.73 -25.94 -11.98
CA VAL A 546 -7.86 -24.75 -11.92
C VAL A 546 -6.78 -24.87 -12.98
N LEU A 547 -6.11 -26.02 -13.02
CA LEU A 547 -5.02 -26.29 -13.95
C LEU A 547 -5.55 -26.92 -15.25
N ARG A 548 -4.92 -26.54 -16.38
CA ARG A 548 -5.15 -27.20 -17.68
C ARG A 548 -4.76 -28.67 -17.66
N ASP A 549 -3.69 -29.02 -16.93
CA ASP A 549 -3.20 -30.40 -16.82
C ASP A 549 -4.07 -31.22 -15.84
N PRO A 550 -4.81 -32.24 -16.31
CA PRO A 550 -5.64 -33.08 -15.44
C PRO A 550 -4.84 -33.92 -14.44
N ILE A 551 -3.56 -34.20 -14.72
CA ILE A 551 -2.70 -34.96 -13.81
C ILE A 551 -2.27 -34.06 -12.65
N GLY A 552 -1.76 -32.87 -12.95
CA GLY A 552 -1.44 -31.84 -11.97
C GLY A 552 -2.65 -31.48 -11.10
N GLN A 553 -3.83 -31.30 -11.71
CA GLN A 553 -5.08 -31.01 -10.99
C GLN A 553 -5.41 -32.10 -9.95
N ARG A 554 -5.41 -33.38 -10.35
CA ARG A 554 -5.69 -34.50 -9.42
C ARG A 554 -4.66 -34.60 -8.30
N ARG A 555 -3.38 -34.37 -8.61
CA ARG A 555 -2.30 -34.37 -7.62
C ARG A 555 -2.53 -33.29 -6.57
N MET A 556 -2.81 -32.06 -6.99
CA MET A 556 -3.13 -30.94 -6.10
C MET A 556 -4.30 -31.27 -5.17
N GLU A 557 -5.38 -31.83 -5.70
CA GLU A 557 -6.53 -32.27 -4.90
C GLU A 557 -6.15 -33.34 -3.86
N ASP A 558 -5.36 -34.33 -4.27
CA ASP A 558 -4.94 -35.42 -3.39
C ASP A 558 -4.02 -34.95 -2.26
N ASP A 559 -3.08 -34.05 -2.54
CA ASP A 559 -2.16 -33.52 -1.53
C ASP A 559 -2.87 -32.64 -0.51
N LEU A 560 -3.77 -31.76 -0.98
CA LEU A 560 -4.65 -30.98 -0.11
C LEU A 560 -5.50 -31.90 0.78
N ARG A 561 -6.07 -32.97 0.21
CA ARG A 561 -6.89 -33.95 0.96
C ARG A 561 -6.08 -34.71 2.00
N LYS A 562 -4.86 -35.16 1.67
CA LYS A 562 -3.95 -35.86 2.61
C LYS A 562 -3.50 -34.96 3.76
N ALA A 563 -3.28 -33.67 3.49
CA ALA A 563 -3.00 -32.65 4.50
C ALA A 563 -4.23 -32.30 5.35
N GLY A 564 -5.41 -32.72 4.91
CA GLY A 564 -6.66 -32.67 5.67
C GLY A 564 -7.63 -31.59 5.21
N VAL A 565 -7.38 -30.88 4.11
CA VAL A 565 -8.34 -29.94 3.50
C VAL A 565 -9.49 -30.78 2.90
N GLN A 566 -10.74 -30.47 3.25
CA GLN A 566 -11.92 -31.24 2.84
C GLN A 566 -12.87 -30.40 1.99
#